data_AF-A0A520GY59-F1
#
_entry.id   AF-A0A520GY59-F1
#
_cell.length_a   1.000
_cell.length_b   1.000
_cell.length_c   1.000
_cell.angle_alpha   90.00
_cell.angle_beta   90.00
_cell.angle_gamma   90.00
#
_symmetry.space_group_name_H-M   'P 1'
#
loop_
_entity.id
_entity.type
_entity.pdbx_description
1 polymer ?
#
loop_
_entity_poly.entity_id
_entity_poly.type
_entity_poly.pdbx_seq_one_letter_code
_entity_poly.pdbx_strand_id
1 'polypeptide(L)'
;MCGIAGLFHPATPKPVDPARVRRMIDALAHRGPDGEGVWTAPGVGLGHRRLSIIDIAGSPQPMQDGGLAVTYNGEIYNFADLRAELQAKGARFTTRGDTEVLLHAWRAWGPAMLARLHGMFAFALHDADAGSLFVAREHRRTPG
;
A
#
# COMPACT_ATOMS: atom_id res chain seq x y z
N MET A 1 -6.58 -7.91 10.83
CA MET A 1 -6.49 -6.62 10.11
C MET A 1 -5.13 -6.04 10.38
N CYS A 2 -4.31 -5.84 9.34
CA CYS A 2 -2.98 -5.26 9.42
C CYS A 2 -2.97 -3.86 10.08
N GLY A 3 -1.78 -3.38 10.44
CA GLY A 3 -1.52 -2.01 10.85
C GLY A 3 -0.71 -1.29 9.78
N ILE A 4 -1.04 -0.03 9.49
CA ILE A 4 -0.23 0.84 8.63
C ILE A 4 0.09 2.13 9.37
N ALA A 5 1.27 2.68 9.12
CA ALA A 5 1.70 3.97 9.64
C ALA A 5 2.48 4.73 8.56
N GLY A 6 2.44 6.06 8.62
CA GLY A 6 3.15 6.90 7.66
C GLY A 6 3.61 8.23 8.25
N LEU A 7 4.71 8.76 7.73
CA LEU A 7 5.23 10.10 7.97
C LEU A 7 5.38 10.82 6.64
N PHE A 8 4.97 12.09 6.61
CA PHE A 8 5.08 12.94 5.44
C PHE A 8 5.56 14.35 5.84
N HIS A 9 6.54 14.87 5.11
CA HIS A 9 7.05 16.23 5.24
C HIS A 9 6.57 17.08 4.04
N PRO A 10 5.44 17.80 4.17
CA PRO A 10 4.80 18.48 3.04
C PRO A 10 5.54 19.72 2.52
N ALA A 11 6.45 20.29 3.32
CA ALA A 11 7.14 21.54 2.95
C ALA A 11 8.44 21.26 2.19
N THR A 12 9.51 20.90 2.92
CA THR A 12 10.80 20.52 2.35
C THR A 12 11.01 19.03 2.64
N PRO A 13 11.19 18.19 1.60
CA PRO A 13 11.54 16.79 1.79
C PRO A 13 12.79 16.68 2.65
N LYS A 14 12.63 16.14 3.86
CA LYS A 14 13.73 15.82 4.78
C LYS A 14 13.87 14.31 4.87
N PRO A 15 15.09 13.77 5.02
CA PRO A 15 15.27 12.35 5.31
C PRO A 15 14.38 11.94 6.48
N VAL A 16 13.59 10.89 6.29
CA VAL A 16 12.79 10.30 7.37
C VAL A 16 13.63 9.24 8.05
N ASP A 17 13.80 9.37 9.37
CA ASP A 17 14.46 8.35 10.19
C ASP A 17 13.61 7.06 10.22
N PRO A 18 14.13 5.93 9.68
CA PRO A 18 13.42 4.66 9.69
C PRO A 18 13.06 4.19 11.12
N ALA A 19 13.87 4.52 12.13
CA ALA A 19 13.60 4.15 13.51
C ALA A 19 12.35 4.87 14.07
N ARG A 20 12.03 6.07 13.57
CA ARG A 20 10.79 6.76 13.92
C ARG A 20 9.56 6.05 13.36
N VAL A 21 9.62 5.64 12.09
CA VAL A 21 8.56 4.84 11.46
C VAL A 21 8.40 3.50 12.17
N ARG A 22 9.53 2.86 12.53
CA ARG A 22 9.55 1.62 13.32
C ARG A 22 8.75 1.75 14.62
N ARG A 23 9.05 2.77 15.44
CA ARG A 23 8.33 3.01 16.70
C ARG A 23 6.81 3.19 16.49
N MET A 24 6.40 3.81 15.38
CA MET A 24 4.98 3.97 15.05
C MET A 24 4.31 2.62 14.78
N ILE A 25 4.97 1.73 14.04
CA ILE A 25 4.43 0.40 13.76
C ILE A 25 4.56 -0.57 14.94
N ASP A 26 5.52 -0.38 15.85
CA ASP A 26 5.65 -1.16 17.09
C ASP A 26 4.44 -0.97 18.00
N ALA A 27 3.91 0.26 18.11
CA ALA A 27 2.65 0.54 18.81
C ALA A 27 1.44 -0.19 18.19
N LEU A 28 1.56 -0.62 16.92
CA LEU A 28 0.54 -1.37 16.18
C LEU A 28 0.82 -2.88 16.14
N ALA A 29 1.82 -3.40 16.88
CA ALA A 29 2.22 -4.81 16.82
C ALA A 29 1.05 -5.78 17.11
N HIS A 30 0.14 -5.42 18.00
CA HIS A 30 -1.08 -6.20 18.31
C HIS A 30 -2.01 -6.40 17.10
N ARG A 31 -1.90 -5.57 16.06
CA ARG A 31 -2.68 -5.70 14.81
C ARG A 31 -2.03 -6.63 13.80
N GLY A 32 -0.78 -7.03 13.97
CA GLY A 32 -0.07 -7.79 12.96
C GLY A 32 1.27 -8.32 13.49
N PRO A 33 1.24 -9.39 14.30
CA PRO A 33 2.44 -10.00 14.87
C PRO A 33 3.27 -10.80 13.85
N ASP A 34 2.70 -11.13 12.69
CA ASP A 34 3.28 -12.10 11.76
C ASP A 34 4.32 -11.50 10.81
N GLY A 35 4.36 -10.19 10.69
CA GLY A 35 5.34 -9.51 9.84
C GLY A 35 5.36 -8.01 10.01
N GLU A 36 6.47 -7.42 9.63
CA GLU A 36 6.71 -5.99 9.73
C GLU A 36 7.59 -5.49 8.60
N GLY A 37 7.43 -4.22 8.24
CA GLY A 37 8.28 -3.59 7.25
C GLY A 37 8.27 -2.07 7.37
N VAL A 38 9.38 -1.48 6.99
CA VAL A 38 9.59 -0.03 6.93
C VAL A 38 10.22 0.30 5.60
N TRP A 39 9.72 1.36 4.98
CA TRP A 39 10.26 1.94 3.76
C TRP A 39 10.36 3.46 3.93
N THR A 40 11.41 4.07 3.39
CA THR A 40 11.62 5.52 3.48
C THR A 40 12.17 6.08 2.18
N ALA A 41 11.75 7.29 1.84
CA ALA A 41 12.27 8.14 0.78
C ALA A 41 12.41 9.59 1.30
N PRO A 42 13.03 10.52 0.55
CA PRO A 42 13.06 11.92 0.93
C PRO A 42 11.65 12.45 1.25
N GLY A 43 11.43 12.87 2.49
CA GLY A 43 10.15 13.42 2.95
C GLY A 43 9.07 12.40 3.30
N VAL A 44 9.25 11.11 3.03
CA VAL A 44 8.20 10.08 3.21
C VAL A 44 8.73 8.85 3.94
N GLY A 45 7.98 8.36 4.92
CA GLY A 45 8.21 7.06 5.54
C GLY A 45 6.93 6.27 5.63
N LEU A 46 6.95 5.01 5.23
CA LEU A 46 5.82 4.08 5.27
C LEU A 46 6.17 2.88 6.13
N GLY A 47 5.22 2.44 6.95
CA GLY A 47 5.37 1.27 7.81
C GLY A 47 4.16 0.34 7.70
N HIS A 48 4.41 -0.95 7.94
CA HIS A 48 3.40 -1.98 7.90
C HIS A 48 3.57 -3.00 9.05
N ARG A 49 2.45 -3.45 9.61
CA ARG A 49 2.30 -4.61 10.51
C ARG A 49 1.34 -5.58 9.87
N ARG A 50 1.76 -6.82 9.69
CA ARG A 50 1.00 -7.83 8.96
C ARG A 50 0.35 -8.82 9.90
N LEU A 51 -0.96 -8.98 9.78
CA LEU A 51 -1.66 -10.15 10.30
C LEU A 51 -1.91 -11.07 9.12
N SER A 52 -1.27 -12.22 9.10
CA SER A 52 -1.42 -13.21 8.04
C SER A 52 -2.29 -14.35 8.53
N ILE A 53 -3.42 -14.57 7.86
CA ILE A 53 -4.15 -15.84 7.98
C ILE A 53 -3.61 -16.84 6.93
N ILE A 54 -3.16 -16.38 5.75
CA ILE A 54 -2.55 -17.19 4.68
C ILE A 54 -1.40 -16.39 4.02
N ASP A 55 -0.33 -17.12 3.66
CA ASP A 55 0.85 -16.74 2.85
C ASP A 55 1.52 -15.39 3.13
N ILE A 56 2.60 -15.42 3.94
CA ILE A 56 3.43 -14.24 4.26
C ILE A 56 4.41 -13.86 3.16
N ALA A 57 4.85 -14.82 2.35
CA ALA A 57 5.96 -14.62 1.43
C ALA A 57 5.53 -13.90 0.14
N GLY A 58 4.27 -14.06 -0.28
CA GLY A 58 3.82 -13.60 -1.59
C GLY A 58 3.72 -12.09 -1.79
N SER A 59 3.68 -11.26 -0.73
CA SER A 59 3.46 -9.79 -0.87
C SER A 59 4.03 -9.02 0.32
N PRO A 60 5.36 -8.82 0.39
CA PRO A 60 6.00 -8.03 1.44
C PRO A 60 5.54 -6.57 1.40
N GLN A 61 5.39 -5.95 2.57
CA GLN A 61 4.87 -4.60 2.73
C GLN A 61 5.80 -3.75 3.61
N PRO A 62 6.07 -2.47 3.29
CA PRO A 62 5.58 -1.75 2.11
C PRO A 62 6.09 -2.33 0.78
N MET A 63 5.17 -2.57 -0.16
CA MET A 63 5.48 -3.14 -1.48
C MET A 63 6.02 -2.06 -2.40
N GLN A 64 7.01 -2.39 -3.23
CA GLN A 64 7.66 -1.46 -4.15
C GLN A 64 7.63 -1.99 -5.58
N ASP A 65 7.43 -1.08 -6.54
CA ASP A 65 7.60 -1.37 -7.97
C ASP A 65 7.99 -0.08 -8.69
N GLY A 66 9.19 -0.06 -9.30
CA GLY A 66 9.71 0.99 -10.18
C GLY A 66 9.27 2.41 -9.81
N GLY A 67 9.82 2.94 -8.70
CA GLY A 67 9.54 4.30 -8.21
C GLY A 67 8.30 4.44 -7.32
N LEU A 68 7.42 3.44 -7.31
CA LEU A 68 6.24 3.42 -6.45
C LEU A 68 6.50 2.62 -5.17
N ALA A 69 5.92 3.06 -4.05
CA ALA A 69 5.88 2.31 -2.81
C ALA A 69 4.49 2.39 -2.18
N VAL A 70 3.92 1.28 -1.71
CA VAL A 70 2.60 1.25 -1.07
C VAL A 70 2.65 0.52 0.26
N THR A 71 1.95 1.04 1.26
CA THR A 71 1.56 0.30 2.47
C THR A 71 0.05 0.19 2.49
N TYR A 72 -0.47 -1.01 2.75
CA TYR A 72 -1.88 -1.33 2.53
C TYR A 72 -2.43 -2.24 3.63
N ASN A 73 -3.62 -1.92 4.09
CA ASN A 73 -4.41 -2.75 5.01
C ASN A 73 -5.82 -2.88 4.45
N GLY A 74 -6.19 -4.07 4.03
CA GLY A 74 -7.50 -4.32 3.46
C GLY A 74 -7.56 -5.55 2.60
N GLU A 75 -8.65 -5.63 1.84
CA GLU A 75 -8.85 -6.60 0.75
C GLU A 75 -9.55 -5.89 -0.42
N ILE A 76 -9.04 -6.09 -1.65
CA ILE A 76 -9.70 -5.66 -2.89
C ILE A 76 -10.41 -6.89 -3.47
N TYR A 77 -11.73 -6.95 -3.35
CA TYR A 77 -12.53 -8.09 -3.75
C TYR A 77 -12.50 -8.35 -5.26
N ASN A 78 -12.45 -7.29 -6.08
CA ASN A 78 -12.39 -7.41 -7.53
C ASN A 78 -10.95 -7.43 -8.09
N PHE A 79 -9.95 -7.82 -7.27
CA PHE A 79 -8.55 -7.78 -7.69
C PHE A 79 -8.25 -8.68 -8.92
N ALA A 80 -8.94 -9.81 -9.06
CA ALA A 80 -8.75 -10.73 -10.18
C ALA A 80 -9.16 -10.09 -11.52
N ASP A 81 -10.30 -9.40 -11.55
CA ASP A 81 -10.79 -8.70 -12.73
C ASP A 81 -9.88 -7.53 -13.10
N LEU A 82 -9.50 -6.72 -12.09
CA LEU A 82 -8.56 -5.61 -12.28
C LEU A 82 -7.20 -6.09 -12.77
N ARG A 83 -6.71 -7.22 -12.24
CA ARG A 83 -5.45 -7.84 -12.69
C ARG A 83 -5.52 -8.20 -14.17
N ALA A 84 -6.61 -8.84 -14.61
CA ALA A 84 -6.80 -9.19 -16.01
C ALA A 84 -6.82 -7.93 -16.91
N GLU A 85 -7.54 -6.88 -16.50
CA GLU A 85 -7.59 -5.60 -17.23
C GLU A 85 -6.19 -4.95 -17.32
N LEU A 86 -5.43 -4.95 -16.23
CA LEU A 86 -4.09 -4.38 -16.18
C LEU A 86 -3.08 -5.19 -16.98
N GLN A 87 -3.18 -6.52 -16.96
CA GLN A 87 -2.36 -7.40 -17.81
C GLN A 87 -2.62 -7.16 -19.29
N ALA A 88 -3.88 -6.95 -19.69
CA ALA A 88 -4.23 -6.56 -21.06
C ALA A 88 -3.65 -5.19 -21.47
N LYS A 89 -3.36 -4.33 -20.49
CA LYS A 89 -2.66 -3.05 -20.66
C LYS A 89 -1.12 -3.18 -20.60
N GLY A 90 -0.60 -4.39 -20.44
CA GLY A 90 0.84 -4.68 -20.42
C GLY A 90 1.47 -4.80 -19.03
N ALA A 91 0.69 -4.72 -17.95
CA ALA A 91 1.20 -4.89 -16.59
C ALA A 91 1.71 -6.32 -16.34
N ARG A 92 2.87 -6.45 -15.70
CA ARG A 92 3.47 -7.73 -15.33
C ARG A 92 3.40 -7.89 -13.82
N PHE A 93 2.60 -8.87 -13.38
CA PHE A 93 2.45 -9.18 -11.97
C PHE A 93 3.45 -10.25 -11.54
N THR A 94 4.08 -10.02 -10.39
CA THR A 94 5.07 -10.91 -9.76
C THR A 94 4.49 -11.67 -8.57
N THR A 95 3.38 -11.19 -8.02
CA THR A 95 2.70 -11.74 -6.85
C THR A 95 1.31 -12.27 -7.20
N ARG A 96 0.68 -12.96 -6.26
CA ARG A 96 -0.72 -13.39 -6.34
C ARG A 96 -1.66 -12.53 -5.50
N GLY A 97 -1.11 -11.63 -4.68
CA GLY A 97 -1.87 -10.77 -3.79
C GLY A 97 -2.55 -9.61 -4.51
N ASP A 98 -3.53 -9.03 -3.83
CA ASP A 98 -4.27 -7.87 -4.28
C ASP A 98 -3.47 -6.56 -4.19
N THR A 99 -2.47 -6.49 -3.29
CA THR A 99 -1.64 -5.29 -3.08
C THR A 99 -1.00 -4.80 -4.38
N GLU A 100 -0.46 -5.70 -5.21
CA GLU A 100 0.23 -5.34 -6.44
C GLU A 100 -0.72 -4.69 -7.46
N VAL A 101 -2.03 -4.95 -7.37
CA VAL A 101 -3.04 -4.26 -8.17
C VAL A 101 -3.02 -2.75 -7.91
N LEU A 102 -2.77 -2.30 -6.67
CA LEU A 102 -2.72 -0.86 -6.37
C LEU A 102 -1.59 -0.16 -7.14
N LEU A 103 -0.41 -0.79 -7.25
CA LEU A 103 0.75 -0.22 -7.94
C LEU A 103 0.49 -0.12 -9.44
N HIS A 104 0.00 -1.20 -10.07
CA HIS A 104 -0.31 -1.20 -11.50
C HIS A 104 -1.53 -0.33 -11.84
N ALA A 105 -2.55 -0.29 -10.98
CA ALA A 105 -3.71 0.59 -11.14
C ALA A 105 -3.32 2.08 -11.06
N TRP A 106 -2.41 2.44 -10.16
CA TRP A 106 -1.88 3.79 -10.08
C TRP A 106 -1.14 4.18 -11.37
N ARG A 107 -0.28 3.30 -11.88
CA ARG A 107 0.41 3.55 -13.17
C ARG A 107 -0.56 3.72 -14.34
N ALA A 108 -1.63 2.92 -14.38
CA ALA A 108 -2.57 2.93 -15.49
C ALA A 108 -3.58 4.09 -15.42
N TRP A 109 -4.00 4.48 -14.22
CA TRP A 109 -5.17 5.35 -14.02
C TRP A 109 -4.96 6.48 -13.01
N GLY A 110 -3.84 6.49 -12.28
CA GLY A 110 -3.59 7.44 -11.19
C GLY A 110 -4.73 7.45 -10.18
N PRO A 111 -5.17 8.64 -9.69
CA PRO A 111 -6.27 8.77 -8.74
C PRO A 111 -7.61 8.17 -9.22
N ALA A 112 -7.84 8.07 -10.54
CA ALA A 112 -9.06 7.50 -11.10
C ALA A 112 -9.21 6.00 -10.81
N MET A 113 -8.16 5.32 -10.33
CA MET A 113 -8.23 3.94 -9.86
C MET A 113 -9.28 3.75 -8.76
N LEU A 114 -9.52 4.75 -7.90
CA LEU A 114 -10.42 4.62 -6.74
C LEU A 114 -11.86 4.23 -7.14
N ALA A 115 -12.35 4.72 -8.28
CA ALA A 115 -13.68 4.38 -8.77
C ALA A 115 -13.80 2.92 -9.23
N ARG A 116 -12.67 2.23 -9.44
CA ARG A 116 -12.60 0.84 -9.89
C ARG A 116 -12.38 -0.16 -8.76
N LEU A 117 -11.95 0.30 -7.59
CA LEU A 117 -11.65 -0.58 -6.45
C LEU A 117 -12.92 -0.95 -5.69
N HIS A 118 -13.20 -2.24 -5.58
CA HIS A 118 -14.24 -2.78 -4.70
C HIS A 118 -13.58 -3.56 -3.58
N GLY A 119 -13.86 -3.23 -2.33
CA GLY A 119 -13.14 -3.83 -1.21
C GLY A 119 -13.42 -3.16 0.12
N MET A 120 -12.59 -3.48 1.10
CA MET A 120 -12.42 -2.71 2.34
C MET A 120 -10.94 -2.41 2.47
N PHE A 121 -10.54 -1.15 2.34
CA PHE A 121 -9.12 -0.81 2.31
C PHE A 121 -8.76 0.51 2.96
N ALA A 122 -7.51 0.59 3.40
CA ALA A 122 -6.76 1.82 3.62
C ALA A 122 -5.35 1.62 3.07
N PHE A 123 -4.84 2.58 2.29
CA PHE A 123 -3.46 2.54 1.81
C PHE A 123 -2.86 3.94 1.72
N ALA A 124 -1.53 3.97 1.73
CA ALA A 124 -0.74 5.12 1.33
C ALA A 124 0.25 4.67 0.25
N LEU A 125 0.25 5.39 -0.89
CA LEU A 125 1.08 5.13 -2.06
C LEU A 125 1.95 6.35 -2.31
N HIS A 126 3.26 6.16 -2.31
CA HIS A 126 4.24 7.15 -2.71
C HIS A 126 4.59 6.94 -4.19
N ASP A 127 4.61 8.04 -4.94
CA ASP A 127 5.06 8.10 -6.32
C ASP A 127 6.29 9.01 -6.40
N ALA A 128 7.45 8.42 -6.65
CA ALA A 128 8.71 9.14 -6.74
C ALA A 128 8.81 10.05 -7.97
N ASP A 129 8.18 9.67 -9.09
CA ASP A 129 8.22 10.43 -10.33
C ASP A 129 7.35 11.69 -10.21
N ALA A 130 6.18 11.55 -9.57
CA ALA A 130 5.30 12.68 -9.27
C ALA A 130 5.70 13.47 -8.00
N GLY A 131 6.65 12.95 -7.19
CA GLY A 131 7.02 13.52 -5.90
C GLY A 131 5.84 13.64 -4.93
N SER A 132 4.94 12.65 -4.93
CA SER A 132 3.65 12.74 -4.25
C SER A 132 3.37 11.56 -3.32
N LEU A 133 2.54 11.81 -2.31
CA LEU A 133 1.98 10.79 -1.44
C LEU A 133 0.46 10.82 -1.56
N PHE A 134 -0.10 9.73 -2.08
CA PHE A 134 -1.54 9.53 -2.20
C PHE A 134 -2.05 8.62 -1.09
N VAL A 135 -3.03 9.07 -0.33
CA VAL A 135 -3.62 8.31 0.78
C VAL A 135 -5.10 8.15 0.50
N ALA A 136 -5.59 6.92 0.57
CA ALA A 136 -6.99 6.62 0.35
C ALA A 136 -7.50 5.62 1.39
N ARG A 137 -8.78 5.78 1.71
CA ARG A 137 -9.53 4.87 2.56
C ARG A 137 -10.88 4.63 1.93
N GLU A 138 -11.35 3.41 2.05
CA GLU A 138 -12.69 3.00 1.64
C GLU A 138 -13.74 3.61 2.59
N HIS A 139 -14.85 4.12 2.03
CA HIS A 139 -15.86 4.88 2.78
C HIS A 139 -17.20 4.14 2.92
N ARG A 140 -17.45 3.08 2.14
CA ARG A 140 -18.69 2.31 2.17
C ARG A 140 -18.64 1.34 3.34
N ARG A 141 -19.38 1.67 4.38
CA ARG A 141 -20.03 0.63 5.18
C ARG A 141 -20.87 -0.18 4.20
N THR A 142 -20.61 -1.48 4.09
CA THR A 142 -21.53 -2.43 3.47
C THR A 142 -22.93 -2.15 4.03
N PRO A 143 -23.95 -1.86 3.19
CA PRO A 143 -25.32 -2.09 3.63
C PRO A 143 -25.43 -3.59 3.92
N GLY A 144 -26.07 -3.93 5.04
CA GLY A 144 -26.33 -5.32 5.42
C GLY A 144 -27.19 -6.08 4.42
#